data_AF-A0A934HVG0-F1
#
_entry.id   AF-A0A934HVG0-F1
#
_cell.length_a   1.000
_cell.length_b   1.000
_cell.length_c   1.000
_cell.angle_alpha   90.00
_cell.angle_beta   90.00
_cell.angle_gamma   90.00
#
_symmetry.space_group_name_H-M   'P 1'
#
loop_
_entity.id
_entity.type
_entity.pdbx_description
1 polymer ?
#
loop_
_entity_poly.entity_id
_entity_poly.type
_entity_poly.pdbx_seq_one_letter_code
_entity_poly.pdbx_strand_id
1 'polypeptide(L)'
;MFDYTYHPPTPFHLFVEENSEGLQYAALLLGGRPYLRRTQRLIDDLRRQPKLTRSVKYEVTVLQELLTLEHVHDDERPEAAYFALLDPAMPYVEEICALADGLIRALVESKALGANMGQTSLSGANGTEGGWA
;
A
#
# COMPACT_ATOMS: atom_id res chain seq x y z
N MET A 1 8.57 -3.58 -30.76
CA MET A 1 7.13 -3.44 -30.47
C MET A 1 6.94 -3.94 -29.05
N PHE A 2 6.75 -3.04 -28.08
CA PHE A 2 6.61 -3.42 -26.68
C PHE A 2 5.14 -3.71 -26.42
N ASP A 3 4.82 -4.93 -26.00
CA ASP A 3 3.54 -5.24 -25.36
C ASP A 3 3.47 -4.46 -24.04
N TYR A 4 3.03 -3.21 -24.12
CA TYR A 4 2.67 -2.42 -22.96
C TYR A 4 1.40 -3.04 -22.42
N THR A 5 1.55 -4.03 -21.56
CA THR A 5 0.43 -4.58 -20.79
C THR A 5 -0.05 -3.44 -19.89
N TYR A 6 -1.00 -2.65 -20.39
CA TYR A 6 -1.64 -1.58 -19.65
C TYR A 6 -2.29 -2.21 -18.41
N HIS A 7 -1.66 -1.99 -17.26
CA HIS A 7 -2.22 -2.37 -15.97
C HIS A 7 -2.75 -1.08 -15.38
N PRO A 8 -4.09 -0.93 -15.28
CA PRO A 8 -4.65 0.26 -14.67
C PRO A 8 -4.15 0.37 -13.23
N PRO A 9 -3.89 1.60 -12.73
CA PRO A 9 -3.47 1.81 -11.35
C PRO A 9 -4.50 1.19 -10.41
N THR A 10 -4.02 0.40 -9.45
CA THR A 10 -4.91 -0.20 -8.43
C THR A 10 -5.34 0.88 -7.43
N PRO A 11 -6.41 0.66 -6.64
CA PRO A 11 -6.81 1.57 -5.56
C PRO A 11 -5.64 1.94 -4.64
N PHE A 12 -4.73 0.99 -4.39
CA PHE A 12 -3.50 1.23 -3.65
C PHE A 12 -2.56 2.23 -4.32
N HIS A 13 -2.36 2.17 -5.65
CA HIS A 13 -1.53 3.14 -6.35
C HIS A 13 -2.12 4.54 -6.26
N LEU A 14 -3.44 4.65 -6.45
CA LEU A 14 -4.16 5.93 -6.37
C LEU A 14 -4.05 6.51 -4.95
N PHE A 15 -4.31 5.71 -3.92
CA PHE A 15 -4.20 6.14 -2.53
C PHE A 15 -2.81 6.69 -2.20
N VAL A 16 -1.75 5.97 -2.60
CA VAL A 16 -0.36 6.40 -2.35
C VAL A 16 -0.02 7.68 -3.10
N GLU A 17 -0.52 7.85 -4.32
CA GLU A 17 -0.31 9.07 -5.11
C GLU A 17 -0.97 10.28 -4.45
N GLU A 18 -2.26 10.16 -4.12
CA GLU A 18 -3.07 11.20 -3.47
C GLU A 18 -2.52 11.61 -2.10
N ASN A 19 -1.97 10.67 -1.34
CA ASN A 19 -1.53 10.89 0.04
C ASN A 19 0.00 10.92 0.19
N SER A 20 0.74 11.10 -0.90
CA SER A 20 2.20 10.95 -0.91
C SER A 20 2.94 11.87 0.07
N GLU A 21 2.48 13.10 0.27
CA GLU A 21 3.06 14.04 1.25
C GLU A 21 2.74 13.62 2.68
N GLY A 22 1.48 13.29 2.97
CA GLY A 22 1.04 12.83 4.29
C GLY A 22 1.76 11.56 4.73
N LEU A 23 1.93 10.59 3.84
CA LEU A 23 2.66 9.35 4.11
C LEU A 23 4.15 9.61 4.44
N GLN A 24 4.78 10.57 3.75
CA GLN A 24 6.16 10.96 4.04
C GLN A 24 6.27 11.68 5.39
N TYR A 25 5.35 12.59 5.68
CA TYR A 25 5.32 13.33 6.93
C TYR A 25 5.09 12.40 8.13
N ALA A 26 4.10 11.51 8.04
CA ALA A 26 3.83 10.47 9.04
C ALA A 26 5.05 9.56 9.27
N ALA A 27 5.71 9.12 8.19
CA ALA A 27 6.91 8.28 8.30
C ALA A 27 8.09 9.01 8.96
N LEU A 28 8.23 10.31 8.69
CA LEU A 28 9.23 11.14 9.36
C LEU A 28 8.93 11.30 10.85
N LEU A 29 7.67 11.53 11.21
CA LEU A 29 7.27 11.71 12.62
C LEU A 29 7.41 10.43 13.44
N LEU A 30 7.04 9.28 12.86
CA LEU A 30 6.98 8.00 13.57
C LEU A 30 8.29 7.20 13.55
N GLY A 31 9.14 7.42 12.55
CA GLY A 31 10.36 6.63 12.36
C GLY A 31 11.58 7.44 11.94
N GLY A 32 11.46 8.76 11.85
CA GLY A 32 12.54 9.65 11.47
C GLY A 32 12.97 9.52 10.02
N ARG A 33 14.17 10.06 9.74
CA ARG A 33 14.75 10.12 8.39
C ARG A 33 14.94 8.75 7.70
N PRO A 34 15.27 7.65 8.42
CA PRO A 34 15.34 6.32 7.79
C PRO A 34 14.01 5.90 7.16
N TYR A 35 12.91 6.04 7.89
CA TYR A 35 11.58 5.69 7.42
C TYR A 35 11.09 6.63 6.31
N LEU A 36 11.33 7.95 6.43
CA LEU A 36 11.06 8.89 5.33
C LEU A 36 11.70 8.45 4.01
N ARG A 37 12.98 8.06 4.02
CA ARG A 37 13.68 7.61 2.81
C ARG A 37 13.12 6.31 2.25
N ARG A 38 12.69 5.38 3.11
CA ARG A 38 12.02 4.14 2.66
C ARG A 38 10.69 4.46 1.98
N THR A 39 9.88 5.32 2.60
CA THR A 39 8.59 5.75 2.05
C THR A 39 8.75 6.46 0.70
N GLN A 40 9.74 7.35 0.56
CA GLN A 40 10.03 8.02 -0.71
C GLN A 40 10.38 7.03 -1.82
N ARG A 41 11.25 6.05 -1.52
CA ARG A 41 11.61 4.99 -2.49
C ARG A 41 10.41 4.15 -2.87
N LEU A 42 9.57 3.78 -1.90
CA LEU A 42 8.33 3.03 -2.17
C LEU A 42 7.39 3.80 -3.10
N ILE A 43 7.18 5.10 -2.85
CA ILE A 43 6.35 5.96 -3.71
C ILE A 43 6.93 6.01 -5.14
N ASP A 44 8.24 6.20 -5.27
CA ASP A 44 8.91 6.24 -6.57
C ASP A 44 8.84 4.91 -7.32
N ASP A 45 8.97 3.78 -6.62
CA ASP A 45 8.84 2.45 -7.20
C ASP A 45 7.42 2.18 -7.70
N LEU A 46 6.40 2.58 -6.93
CA LEU A 46 4.99 2.47 -7.31
C LEU A 46 4.63 3.34 -8.52
N ARG A 47 5.23 4.53 -8.64
CA ARG A 47 5.06 5.38 -9.83
C ARG A 47 5.66 4.77 -11.09
N ARG A 48 6.74 3.99 -10.96
CA ARG A 48 7.46 3.40 -12.09
C ARG A 48 6.92 2.04 -12.51
N GLN A 49 6.26 1.32 -11.60
CA GLN A 49 5.88 -0.08 -11.80
C GLN A 49 4.41 -0.28 -11.44
N PRO A 50 3.56 -0.72 -12.40
CA PRO A 50 2.14 -0.97 -12.11
C PRO A 50 1.90 -2.28 -11.33
N LYS A 51 2.96 -3.03 -11.01
CA LYS A 51 2.88 -4.33 -10.33
C LYS A 51 3.55 -4.26 -8.97
N LEU A 52 2.86 -4.76 -7.96
CA LEU A 52 3.41 -4.95 -6.61
C LEU A 52 4.37 -6.14 -6.61
N THR A 53 5.66 -5.86 -6.85
CA THR A 53 6.73 -6.86 -6.71
C THR A 53 6.84 -7.35 -5.27
N ARG A 54 7.57 -8.44 -5.04
CA ARG A 54 7.84 -8.94 -3.67
C ARG A 54 8.53 -7.88 -2.80
N SER A 55 9.43 -7.09 -3.38
CA SER A 55 10.13 -6.01 -2.67
C SER A 55 9.16 -4.89 -2.29
N VAL A 56 8.32 -4.45 -3.23
CA VAL A 56 7.30 -3.42 -2.97
C VAL A 56 6.34 -3.89 -1.88
N LYS A 57 5.84 -5.14 -1.96
CA LYS A 57 4.95 -5.69 -0.93
C LYS A 57 5.57 -5.68 0.46
N TYR A 58 6.86 -5.99 0.57
CA TYR A 58 7.58 -5.93 1.83
C TYR A 58 7.68 -4.49 2.37
N GLU A 59 8.05 -3.52 1.54
CA GLU A 59 8.11 -2.11 1.96
C GLU A 59 6.73 -1.56 2.34
N VAL A 60 5.67 -2.01 1.67
CA VAL A 60 4.28 -1.70 2.06
C VAL A 60 3.95 -2.25 3.44
N THR A 61 4.33 -3.50 3.74
CA THR A 61 4.13 -4.06 5.09
C THR A 61 4.89 -3.27 6.14
N VAL A 62 6.13 -2.86 5.86
CA VAL A 62 6.92 -2.02 6.77
C VAL A 62 6.24 -0.67 7.02
N LEU A 63 5.73 -0.01 5.98
CA LEU A 63 5.01 1.25 6.13
C LEU A 63 3.70 1.07 6.91
N GLN A 64 2.97 -0.03 6.65
CA GLN A 64 1.75 -0.36 7.39
C GLN A 64 2.06 -0.55 8.88
N GLU A 65 3.05 -1.38 9.22
CA GLU A 65 3.48 -1.63 10.61
C GLU A 65 3.88 -0.33 11.33
N LEU A 66 4.55 0.59 10.62
CA LEU A 66 4.90 1.91 11.17
C LEU A 66 3.64 2.74 11.48
N LEU A 67 2.72 2.87 10.52
CA LEU A 67 1.52 3.69 10.66
C LEU A 67 0.53 3.11 11.69
N THR A 68 0.51 1.79 11.86
CA THR A 68 -0.31 1.11 12.89
C THR A 68 0.41 0.98 14.22
N LEU A 69 1.59 1.60 14.37
CA LEU A 69 2.38 1.63 15.60
C LEU A 69 2.75 0.25 16.14
N GLU A 70 2.96 -0.74 15.27
CA GLU A 70 3.19 -2.14 15.65
C GLU A 70 4.34 -2.28 16.65
N HIS A 71 5.44 -1.53 16.45
CA HIS A 71 6.69 -1.70 17.19
C HIS A 71 6.96 -0.65 18.27
N VAL A 72 6.02 0.25 18.58
CA VAL A 72 6.27 1.38 19.50
C VAL A 72 6.35 0.97 20.98
N HIS A 73 6.03 -0.29 21.29
CA HIS A 73 6.10 -0.86 22.63
C HIS A 73 7.49 -1.41 22.99
N ASP A 74 8.41 -1.47 22.02
CA ASP A 74 9.77 -1.96 22.18
C ASP A 74 10.72 -0.75 22.33
N ASP A 75 11.14 -0.48 23.57
CA ASP A 75 12.02 0.65 23.90
C ASP A 75 13.41 0.57 23.24
N GLU A 76 13.82 -0.61 22.74
CA GLU A 76 15.08 -0.77 22.00
C GLU A 76 14.97 -0.29 20.54
N ARG A 77 13.75 -0.03 20.07
CA ARG A 77 13.48 0.42 18.71
C ARG A 77 13.33 1.93 18.61
N PRO A 78 13.87 2.56 17.54
CA PRO A 78 13.78 4.00 17.38
C PRO A 78 12.32 4.50 17.31
N GLU A 79 11.39 3.70 16.79
CA GLU A 79 9.97 4.00 16.68
C GLU A 79 9.34 4.35 18.03
N ALA A 80 9.72 3.67 19.12
CA ALA A 80 9.23 3.98 20.47
C ALA A 80 9.61 5.40 20.91
N ALA A 81 10.86 5.80 20.67
CA ALA A 81 11.34 7.14 21.00
C ALA A 81 10.66 8.23 20.16
N TYR A 82 10.45 8.00 18.86
CA TYR A 82 9.74 8.95 17.99
C TYR A 82 8.27 9.08 18.37
N PHE A 83 7.59 7.95 18.64
CA PHE A 83 6.20 7.95 19.08
C PHE A 83 6.02 8.67 20.43
N ALA A 84 6.91 8.46 21.39
CA ALA A 84 6.85 9.11 22.71
C ALA A 84 6.98 10.64 22.66
N LEU A 85 7.53 11.19 21.56
CA LEU A 85 7.64 12.64 21.35
C LEU A 85 6.37 13.26 20.74
N LEU A 86 5.42 12.45 20.26
CA LEU A 86 4.19 12.97 19.69
C LEU A 86 3.24 13.43 20.80
N ASP A 87 2.72 14.64 20.65
CA ASP A 87 1.60 15.11 21.46
C ASP A 87 0.28 14.58 20.87
N PRO A 88 -0.47 13.72 21.59
CA PRO A 88 -1.72 13.15 21.10
C PRO A 88 -2.84 14.19 20.92
N ALA A 89 -2.72 15.38 21.51
CA ALA A 89 -3.70 16.46 21.34
C ALA A 89 -3.52 17.24 20.03
N MET A 90 -2.46 16.96 19.27
CA MET A 90 -2.16 17.70 18.05
C MET A 90 -2.97 17.17 16.85
N PRO A 91 -3.46 18.05 15.96
CA PRO A 91 -4.30 17.67 14.83
C PRO A 91 -3.67 16.67 13.84
N TYR A 92 -2.35 16.67 13.70
CA TYR A 92 -1.66 15.75 12.78
C TYR A 92 -1.85 14.28 13.17
N VAL A 93 -2.24 13.99 14.41
CA VAL A 93 -2.50 12.61 14.87
C VAL A 93 -3.73 12.04 14.15
N GLU A 94 -4.77 12.84 13.95
CA GLU A 94 -5.96 12.43 13.19
C GLU A 94 -5.61 12.12 11.73
N GLU A 95 -4.73 12.91 11.13
CA GLU A 95 -4.23 12.68 9.76
C GLU A 95 -3.45 11.36 9.67
N ILE A 96 -2.56 11.08 10.62
CA ILE A 96 -1.82 9.81 10.67
C ILE A 96 -2.77 8.61 10.80
N CYS A 97 -3.77 8.71 11.67
CA CYS A 97 -4.79 7.66 11.82
C CYS A 97 -5.58 7.45 10.51
N ALA A 98 -6.02 8.53 9.86
CA ALA A 98 -6.73 8.46 8.58
C ALA A 98 -5.87 7.85 7.47
N LEU A 99 -4.57 8.14 7.45
CA LEU A 99 -3.61 7.53 6.53
C LEU A 99 -3.45 6.03 6.78
N ALA A 100 -3.37 5.61 8.05
CA ALA A 100 -3.28 4.19 8.41
C ALA A 100 -4.52 3.42 7.93
N ASP A 101 -5.72 3.92 8.24
CA ASP A 101 -6.98 3.31 7.83
C ASP A 101 -7.14 3.28 6.31
N GLY A 102 -6.81 4.39 5.65
CA GLY A 102 -6.85 4.52 4.19
C GLY A 102 -5.90 3.54 3.50
N LEU A 103 -4.68 3.37 4.02
CA LEU A 103 -3.70 2.42 3.50
C LEU A 103 -4.23 0.98 3.57
N ILE A 104 -4.79 0.58 4.71
CA ILE A 104 -5.34 -0.76 4.92
C ILE A 104 -6.51 -1.00 3.96
N ARG A 105 -7.44 -0.04 3.85
CA ARG A 105 -8.58 -0.13 2.93
C ARG A 105 -8.10 -0.30 1.48
N ALA A 106 -7.18 0.55 1.02
CA ALA A 106 -6.70 0.51 -0.36
C ALA A 106 -5.96 -0.81 -0.69
N LEU A 107 -5.28 -1.40 0.30
CA LEU A 107 -4.65 -2.72 0.17
C LEU A 107 -5.68 -3.85 0.05
N VAL A 108 -6.73 -3.83 0.88
CA VAL A 108 -7.82 -4.82 0.84
C VAL A 108 -8.55 -4.76 -0.51
N GLU A 109 -8.91 -3.56 -0.97
CA GLU A 109 -9.58 -3.34 -2.26
C GLU A 109 -8.73 -3.81 -3.44
N SER A 110 -7.43 -3.51 -3.42
CA SER A 110 -6.50 -3.95 -4.47
C SER A 110 -6.35 -5.48 -4.52
N LYS A 111 -6.38 -6.16 -3.37
CA LYS A 111 -6.37 -7.64 -3.30
C LYS A 111 -7.68 -8.22 -3.85
N ALA A 112 -8.82 -7.64 -3.51
CA ALA A 112 -10.13 -8.09 -3.99
C ALA A 112 -10.25 -7.98 -5.53
N LEU A 113 -9.76 -6.88 -6.12
CA LEU A 113 -9.73 -6.71 -7.58
C LEU A 113 -8.83 -7.75 -8.26
N GLY A 114 -7.67 -8.06 -7.68
CA GLY A 114 -6.77 -9.09 -8.18
C GLY A 114 -7.37 -10.51 -8.14
N ALA A 115 -8.16 -10.82 -7.10
CA ALA A 115 -8.86 -12.10 -6.98
C ALA A 115 -9.99 -12.25 -8.02
N ASN A 116 -10.73 -11.17 -8.30
CA ASN A 116 -11.82 -11.19 -9.28
C ASN A 116 -11.33 -11.32 -10.73
N MET A 117 -10.23 -10.65 -11.10
CA MET A 117 -9.63 -10.78 -12.44
C MET A 117 -9.13 -12.21 -12.75
N GLY A 118 -8.69 -12.97 -11.75
CA GLY A 118 -8.27 -14.37 -11.92
C GLY A 118 -9.43 -15.34 -12.23
N GLN A 119 -10.68 -14.96 -11.93
CA GLN A 119 -11.87 -15.78 -12.16
C GLN A 119 -12.54 -15.49 -13.51
N THR A 120 -12.36 -14.29 -14.07
CA THR A 120 -13.00 -13.90 -15.35
C THR A 120 -12.41 -14.62 -16.57
N SER A 121 -11.20 -15.16 -16.48
CA SER A 121 -10.52 -15.85 -17.61
C SER A 121 -10.92 -17.32 -17.81
N LEU A 122 -11.74 -17.92 -16.93
CA LEU A 122 -12.14 -19.34 -17.01
C LEU A 122 -13.60 -19.56 -17.46
N SER A 123 -14.36 -18.51 -17.74
CA SER A 123 -15.78 -18.61 -18.16
C SER A 123 -15.96 -18.32 -19.66
N GLY A 124 -15.20 -19.02 -20.50
CA GLY A 124 -15.16 -18.81 -21.95
C GLY A 124 -14.82 -20.07 -22.74
N ALA A 125 -15.32 -21.24 -22.34
CA ALA A 125 -15.28 -22.46 -23.15
C ALA A 125 -16.50 -23.33 -22.83
N ASN A 126 -17.66 -22.93 -23.35
CA ASN A 126 -18.76 -23.86 -23.61
C ASN A 126 -19.64 -23.29 -24.73
N GLY A 127 -19.06 -23.23 -25.93
CA GLY A 127 -19.80 -23.33 -27.20
C GLY A 127 -19.69 -24.78 -27.66
N THR A 128 -20.81 -25.51 -27.64
CA THR A 128 -21.51 -26.01 -28.84
C THR A 128 -20.75 -27.08 -29.63
N GLU A 129 -21.24 -28.33 -29.55
CA GLU A 129 -21.26 -29.36 -30.60
C GLU A 129 -21.74 -30.69 -29.93
N GLY A 130 -22.73 -31.44 -30.39
CA GLY A 130 -23.62 -31.31 -31.54
C GLY A 130 -24.83 -32.22 -31.33
N GLY A 131 -25.95 -31.84 -31.95
CA GLY A 131 -27.07 -32.75 -32.14
C GLY A 131 -26.67 -33.86 -33.10
N TRP A 132 -27.18 -35.06 -32.85
CA TRP A 132 -27.31 -36.09 -33.88
C TRP A 132 -28.73 -36.63 -33.83
N ALA A 133 -29.25 -36.75 -35.05
CA ALA A 133 -30.54 -37.31 -35.43
C ALA A 133 -30.70 -38.78 -35.00
#